data_AF-A0AAN8G5P4-F1
#
_entry.id   AF-A0AAN8G5P4-F1
#
_cell.length_a   1.000
_cell.length_b   1.000
_cell.length_c   1.000
_cell.angle_alpha   90.00
_cell.angle_beta   90.00
_cell.angle_gamma   90.00
#
_symmetry.space_group_name_H-M   'P 1'
#
loop_
_entity.id
_entity.type
_entity.pdbx_description
1 polymer ?
#
loop_
_entity_poly.entity_id
_entity_poly.type
_entity_poly.pdbx_seq_one_letter_code
_entity_poly.pdbx_strand_id
1 'polypeptide(L)'
;MYLQSLRITSTMPVRIGFKIQCTDTNLYLFRPVFGIIEPKETFRIKVTRSPHPKKRDKMIVCTTIVREQKESQLPSLFLKKGLPITELCVPLTCH
;
A
#
# COMPACT_ATOMS: atom_id res chain seq x y z
N MET A 1 4.91 10.79 -18.20
CA MET A 1 4.68 10.36 -16.80
C MET A 1 3.22 9.96 -16.71
N TYR A 2 2.92 8.78 -16.17
CA TYR A 2 1.54 8.31 -16.03
C TYR A 2 1.12 8.41 -14.56
N LEU A 3 -0.05 9.00 -14.31
CA LEU A 3 -0.62 9.12 -12.98
C LEU A 3 -1.88 8.26 -12.89
N GLN A 4 -1.90 7.36 -11.91
CA GLN A 4 -3.04 6.50 -11.60
C GLN A 4 -3.45 6.70 -10.14
N SER A 5 -4.73 6.51 -9.85
CA SER A 5 -5.23 6.47 -8.47
C SER A 5 -5.80 5.09 -8.17
N LEU A 6 -5.28 4.46 -7.12
CA LEU A 6 -5.79 3.20 -6.58
C LEU A 6 -6.63 3.48 -5.33
N ARG A 7 -7.67 2.67 -5.13
CA ARG A 7 -8.56 2.72 -3.98
C ARG A 7 -8.45 1.43 -3.19
N ILE A 8 -8.20 1.54 -1.88
CA ILE A 8 -8.23 0.43 -0.93
C ILE A 8 -9.42 0.64 -0.01
N THR A 9 -10.38 -0.27 -0.03
CA THR A 9 -11.55 -0.20 0.86
C THR A 9 -11.42 -1.25 1.94
N SER A 10 -11.48 -0.83 3.20
CA SER A 10 -11.62 -1.74 4.33
C SER A 10 -13.09 -2.10 4.50
N THR A 11 -13.40 -3.40 4.59
CA THR A 11 -14.74 -3.89 4.97
C THR A 11 -14.80 -4.24 6.46
N MET A 12 -13.70 -4.06 7.19
CA MET A 12 -13.56 -4.50 8.57
C MET A 12 -14.00 -3.42 9.56
N PRO A 13 -14.56 -3.81 10.73
CA PRO A 13 -14.94 -2.88 11.79
C PRO A 13 -13.76 -2.48 12.69
N VAL A 14 -12.52 -2.60 12.20
CA VAL A 14 -11.28 -2.29 12.94
C VAL A 14 -10.35 -1.44 12.07
N ARG A 15 -9.42 -0.72 12.72
CA ARG A 15 -8.42 0.09 12.04
C ARG A 15 -7.37 -0.81 11.41
N ILE A 16 -7.02 -0.55 10.16
CA ILE A 16 -6.03 -1.33 9.40
C ILE A 16 -4.85 -0.45 9.05
N GLY A 17 -3.67 -0.79 9.53
CA GLY A 17 -2.43 -0.22 9.05
C GLY A 17 -2.01 -0.91 7.76
N PHE A 18 -1.53 -0.15 6.78
CA PHE A 18 -1.00 -0.72 5.53
C PHE A 18 0.41 -0.21 5.21
N LYS A 19 1.13 -1.02 4.43
CA LYS A 19 2.41 -0.71 3.79
C LYS A 19 2.35 -1.16 2.34
N ILE A 20 2.77 -0.27 1.44
CA ILE A 20 2.90 -0.57 0.02
C ILE A 20 4.33 -1.01 -0.30
N GLN A 21 4.44 -2.11 -1.03
CA GLN A 21 5.66 -2.58 -1.66
C GLN A 21 5.43 -2.75 -3.15
N CYS A 22 6.51 -2.67 -3.93
CA CYS A 22 6.47 -2.83 -5.38
C CYS A 22 7.69 -3.63 -5.83
N THR A 23 7.58 -4.33 -6.95
CA THR A 23 8.72 -4.99 -7.60
C THR A 23 9.76 -4.02 -8.11
N ASP A 24 9.37 -2.79 -8.46
CA ASP A 24 10.27 -1.77 -9.01
C ASP A 24 9.94 -0.38 -8.44
N THR A 25 10.70 0.01 -7.42
CA THR A 25 10.56 1.32 -6.75
C THR A 25 11.23 2.46 -7.52
N ASN A 26 11.99 2.16 -8.57
CA ASN A 26 12.60 3.18 -9.44
C ASN A 26 11.61 3.64 -10.51
N LEU A 27 10.75 2.73 -10.98
CA LEU A 27 9.73 3.01 -11.99
C LEU A 27 8.42 3.53 -11.40
N TYR A 28 8.03 3.04 -10.22
CA TYR A 28 6.76 3.40 -9.59
C TYR A 28 6.97 4.12 -8.26
N LEU A 29 6.33 5.27 -8.13
CA LEU A 29 6.25 6.03 -6.89
C LEU A 29 4.82 5.97 -6.35
N PHE A 30 4.68 5.51 -5.10
CA PHE A 30 3.40 5.42 -4.40
C PHE A 30 3.30 6.50 -3.33
N ARG A 31 2.15 7.18 -3.24
CA ARG A 31 1.90 8.19 -2.22
C ARG A 31 0.49 8.06 -1.64
N PRO A 32 0.35 7.81 -0.32
CA PRO A 32 1.40 7.47 0.64
C PRO A 32 1.84 6.00 0.54
N VAL A 33 3.01 5.67 1.10
CA VAL A 33 3.52 4.27 1.20
C VAL A 33 2.99 3.56 2.45
N PHE A 34 2.75 4.32 3.51
CA PHE A 34 2.14 3.84 4.75
C PHE A 34 0.89 4.66 5.04
N GLY A 35 -0.08 4.05 5.70
CA GLY A 35 -1.24 4.78 6.20
C GLY A 35 -2.13 3.90 7.06
N ILE A 36 -3.14 4.53 7.66
CA ILE A 36 -4.18 3.83 8.42
C ILE A 36 -5.51 4.03 7.70
N ILE A 37 -6.23 2.92 7.51
CA ILE A 37 -7.61 2.91 7.03
C ILE A 37 -8.51 2.73 8.24
N GLU A 38 -9.35 3.73 8.48
CA GLU A 38 -10.36 3.66 9.54
C GLU A 38 -11.43 2.59 9.20
N PRO A 39 -12.22 2.13 10.19
CA PRO A 39 -13.20 1.07 9.98
C PRO A 39 -14.19 1.43 8.87
N LYS A 40 -14.42 0.48 7.95
CA LYS A 40 -15.35 0.64 6.81
C LYS A 40 -15.05 1.80 5.85
N GLU A 41 -13.84 2.36 5.90
CA GLU A 41 -13.43 3.50 5.06
C GLU A 41 -12.65 3.08 3.80
N THR A 42 -12.57 4.02 2.85
CA THR A 42 -11.76 3.89 1.64
C THR A 42 -10.58 4.84 1.66
N PHE A 43 -9.39 4.30 1.43
CA PHE A 43 -8.15 5.05 1.30
C PHE A 43 -7.73 5.18 -0.17
N ARG A 44 -7.22 6.35 -0.57
CA ARG A 44 -6.74 6.61 -1.95
C ARG A 44 -5.22 6.70 -1.99
N ILE A 45 -4.61 5.97 -2.92
CA ILE A 45 -3.17 6.00 -3.18
C ILE A 45 -2.93 6.55 -4.57
N LYS A 46 -2.03 7.52 -4.68
CA LYS A 46 -1.52 8.02 -5.96
C LYS A 46 -0.34 7.17 -6.39
N VAL A 47 -0.35 6.73 -7.63
CA VAL A 47 0.72 5.95 -8.26
C VAL A 47 1.24 6.74 -9.44
N THR A 48 2.53 7.06 -9.42
CA THR A 48 3.21 7.74 -10.51
C THR A 48 4.18 6.76 -11.16
N ARG A 49 4.08 6.60 -12.48
CA ARG A 49 4.99 5.77 -13.27
C ARG A 49 5.88 6.63 -14.17
N SER A 50 7.19 6.42 -14.05
CA SER A 50 8.20 7.01 -14.92
C SER A 50 8.13 6.41 -16.34
N PRO A 51 8.49 7.17 -17.39
CA PRO A 51 8.55 6.63 -18.76
C PRO A 51 9.51 5.43 -18.84
N HIS A 52 8.99 4.27 -19.24
CA HIS A 52 9.77 3.04 -19.39
C HIS A 52 9.02 2.07 -20.32
N PRO A 53 9.73 1.19 -21.06
CA PRO A 53 9.09 0.13 -21.86
C PRO A 53 8.05 -0.68 -21.09
N LYS A 54 7.15 -1.34 -21.83
CA LYS A 54 6.11 -2.17 -21.24
C LYS A 54 6.75 -3.30 -20.43
N LYS A 55 6.49 -3.29 -19.12
CA LYS A 55 6.96 -4.28 -18.15
C LYS A 55 5.77 -4.65 -17.27
N ARG A 56 5.72 -5.93 -16.87
CA ARG A 56 4.74 -6.42 -15.89
C ARG A 56 5.36 -6.24 -14.50
N ASP A 57 4.69 -5.44 -13.68
CA ASP A 57 5.08 -5.21 -12.29
C ASP A 57 3.91 -5.55 -11.36
N LYS A 58 4.18 -5.66 -10.07
CA LYS A 58 3.15 -5.88 -9.06
C LYS A 58 3.36 -4.98 -7.85
N MET A 59 2.24 -4.50 -7.32
CA MET A 59 2.16 -3.86 -6.01
C MET A 59 1.74 -4.91 -4.99
N ILE A 60 2.41 -4.96 -3.84
CA ILE A 60 1.99 -5.74 -2.68
C ILE A 60 1.50 -4.77 -1.62
N VAL A 61 0.27 -4.96 -1.15
CA VAL A 61 -0.29 -4.25 0.00
C VAL A 61 -0.18 -5.17 1.21
N CYS A 62 0.74 -4.84 2.12
CA CYS A 62 0.87 -5.51 3.41
C CYS A 62 -0.06 -4.82 4.41
N THR A 63 -0.94 -5.54 5.08
CA THR A 63 -1.90 -4.99 6.04
C THR A 63 -1.79 -5.69 7.39
N THR A 64 -2.05 -4.94 8.47
CA THR A 64 -2.14 -5.46 9.82
C THR A 64 -3.21 -4.70 10.60
N ILE A 65 -3.80 -5.30 11.62
CA ILE A 65 -4.75 -4.62 12.49
C ILE A 65 -3.98 -3.70 13.42
N VAL A 66 -4.41 -2.44 13.52
CA VAL A 66 -3.86 -1.44 14.44
C VAL A 66 -4.95 -1.00 15.42
N ARG A 67 -4.54 -0.53 16.61
CA ARG A 67 -5.46 -0.04 17.65
C ARG A 67 -5.17 1.43 17.94
N GLU A 68 -4.11 1.69 18.66
CA GLU A 68 -3.72 3.03 19.12
C GLU A 68 -2.52 3.59 18.36
N GLN A 69 -1.96 2.81 17.44
CA GLN A 69 -0.79 3.23 16.68
C GLN A 69 -1.14 4.42 15.78
N LYS A 70 -0.19 5.36 15.69
CA LYS A 70 -0.22 6.48 14.76
C LYS A 70 0.52 6.10 13.47
N GLU A 71 0.25 6.81 12.38
CA GLU A 71 0.89 6.57 11.09
C GLU A 71 2.42 6.63 11.16
N SER A 72 2.97 7.53 11.98
CA SER A 72 4.42 7.67 12.21
C SER A 72 5.07 6.43 12.82
N GLN A 73 4.30 5.55 13.46
CA GLN A 73 4.77 4.31 14.09
C GLN A 73 4.68 3.10 13.14
N LEU A 74 4.04 3.24 11.97
CA LEU A 74 3.89 2.13 11.03
C LEU A 74 5.22 1.58 10.50
N PRO A 75 6.22 2.41 10.12
CA PRO A 75 7.48 1.88 9.61
C PRO A 75 8.17 0.93 10.60
N SER A 76 8.20 1.28 11.89
CA SER A 76 8.77 0.42 12.92
C SER A 76 7.89 -0.77 13.25
N LEU A 77 6.55 -0.62 13.19
CA LEU A 77 5.61 -1.72 13.38
C LEU A 77 5.81 -2.82 12.34
N PHE A 78 5.86 -2.47 11.05
CA PHE A 78 6.03 -3.41 9.93
C PHE A 78 7.42 -4.08 9.87
N LEU A 79 8.36 -3.67 10.71
CA LEU A 79 9.67 -4.32 10.87
C LEU A 79 9.70 -5.33 12.03
N LYS A 80 8.69 -5.34 12.91
CA LYS A 80 8.65 -6.27 14.05
C LYS A 80 8.45 -7.70 13.57
N LYS A 81 9.34 -8.60 14.00
CA LYS A 81 9.19 -10.04 13.77
C LYS A 81 7.94 -10.57 14.49
N GLY A 82 7.23 -11.49 13.85
CA GLY A 82 6.04 -12.13 14.41
C GLY A 82 4.76 -11.28 14.34
N LEU A 83 4.82 -10.08 13.74
CA LEU A 83 3.61 -9.32 13.46
C LEU A 83 2.75 -10.07 12.42
N PRO A 84 1.45 -10.30 12.68
CA PRO A 84 0.57 -10.87 11.67
C PRO A 84 0.37 -9.86 10.55
N ILE A 85 0.86 -10.21 9.36
CA ILE A 85 0.74 -9.43 8.13
C ILE A 85 -0.06 -10.25 7.12
N THR A 86 -1.09 -9.61 6.56
CA THR A 86 -1.79 -10.12 5.39
C THR A 86 -1.27 -9.40 4.15
N GLU A 87 -0.96 -10.13 3.09
CA GLU A 87 -0.45 -9.56 1.84
C GLU A 87 -1.49 -9.69 0.72
N LEU A 88 -1.76 -8.60 0.02
CA LEU A 88 -2.57 -8.58 -1.19
C LEU A 88 -1.71 -8.17 -2.38
N CYS A 89 -1.66 -9.03 -3.40
CA CYS A 89 -0.94 -8.77 -4.63
C CYS A 89 -1.86 -8.13 -5.69
N VAL A 90 -1.45 -6.98 -6.22
CA VAL A 90 -2.17 -6.23 -7.25
C VAL A 90 -1.26 -6.07 -8.48
N PRO A 91 -1.64 -6.61 -9.66
CA PRO A 91 -0.85 -6.42 -10.87
C PRO A 91 -0.88 -4.96 -11.33
N LEU A 92 0.27 -4.45 -11.76
CA LEU A 92 0.42 -3.13 -12.38
C LEU A 92 0.56 -3.35 -13.89
N THR A 93 -0.54 -3.14 -14.62
CA THR A 93 -0.56 -3.24 -16.08
C THR A 93 -0.33 -1.88 -16.73
N CYS A 94 0.55 -1.84 -17.73
CA CYS A 94 0.71 -0.70 -18.62
C CYS A 94 -0.12 -0.94 -19.88
N HIS A 95 -1.11 -0.09 -20.13
CA HIS A 95 -1.74 0.02 -21.44
C HIS A 95 -0.85 0.85 -22.38
#